data_AF-A0A1W9QXQ5-F1
#
_entry.id   AF-A0A1W9QXQ5-F1
#
_cell.length_a   1.000
_cell.length_b   1.000
_cell.length_c   1.000
_cell.angle_alpha   90.00
_cell.angle_beta   90.00
_cell.angle_gamma   90.00
#
_symmetry.space_group_name_H-M   'P 1'
#
loop_
_entity.id
_entity.type
_entity.pdbx_description
1 polymer ?
#
loop_
_entity_poly.entity_id
_entity_poly.type
_entity_poly.pdbx_seq_one_letter_code
_entity_poly.pdbx_strand_id
1 'polypeptide(L)'
;MDTFALGAIGFLIWAISPYLFAVFMTKQSIQYAATLVVMGVSSILAIGGIFLLIDAMYIHLDAQSALVFVVIPMYQWIILLIAALPVYFINKK
;
A
#
# COMPACT_ATOMS: atom_id res chain seq x y z
N MET A 1 5.46 -13.22 -24.79
CA MET A 1 4.89 -13.28 -23.43
C MET A 1 3.40 -13.45 -23.58
N ASP A 2 2.85 -14.43 -22.90
CA ASP A 2 1.43 -14.76 -22.99
C ASP A 2 0.63 -13.64 -22.30
N THR A 3 -0.56 -13.32 -22.79
CA THR A 3 -1.40 -12.22 -22.27
C THR A 3 -1.67 -12.35 -20.76
N PHE A 4 -1.78 -13.59 -20.28
CA PHE A 4 -1.89 -13.92 -18.86
C PHE A 4 -0.68 -13.43 -18.04
N ALA A 5 0.54 -13.69 -18.52
CA ALA A 5 1.76 -13.30 -17.83
C ALA A 5 1.90 -11.76 -17.75
N LEU A 6 1.51 -11.06 -18.81
CA LEU A 6 1.45 -9.59 -18.82
C LEU A 6 0.45 -9.04 -17.81
N GLY A 7 -0.74 -9.66 -17.71
CA GLY A 7 -1.75 -9.28 -16.71
C GLY A 7 -1.24 -9.46 -15.28
N ALA A 8 -0.60 -10.59 -14.98
CA ALA A 8 -0.03 -10.86 -13.66
C ALA A 8 1.06 -9.84 -13.28
N ILE A 9 1.95 -9.50 -14.21
CA ILE A 9 2.98 -8.46 -14.01
C ILE A 9 2.32 -7.11 -13.70
N GLY A 10 1.26 -6.76 -14.43
CA GLY A 10 0.50 -5.53 -14.17
C GLY A 10 -0.06 -5.47 -12.75
N PHE A 11 -0.67 -6.56 -12.27
CA PHE A 11 -1.16 -6.64 -10.89
C PHE A 11 -0.05 -6.59 -9.85
N LEU A 12 1.11 -7.20 -10.12
CA LEU A 12 2.25 -7.13 -9.21
C LEU A 12 2.78 -5.70 -9.09
N ILE A 13 2.91 -4.99 -10.22
CA ILE A 13 3.33 -3.58 -10.22
C ILE A 13 2.30 -2.73 -9.47
N TRP A 14 1.01 -2.94 -9.73
CA TRP A 14 -0.08 -2.26 -9.01
C TRP A 14 0.01 -2.50 -7.51
N ALA A 15 0.16 -3.75 -7.07
CA ALA A 15 0.24 -4.12 -5.67
C ALA A 15 1.50 -3.60 -4.96
N ILE A 16 2.63 -3.50 -5.65
CA ILE A 16 3.89 -3.01 -5.07
C ILE A 16 3.95 -1.48 -5.02
N SER A 17 3.25 -0.79 -5.93
CA SER A 17 3.32 0.66 -6.09
C SER A 17 3.05 1.50 -4.82
N PRO A 18 2.10 1.18 -3.93
CA PRO A 18 1.88 1.95 -2.70
C PRO A 18 3.11 1.90 -1.77
N TYR A 19 3.78 0.74 -1.69
CA TYR A 19 4.97 0.58 -0.85
C TYR A 19 6.16 1.36 -1.41
N LEU A 20 6.31 1.43 -2.73
CA LEU A 20 7.32 2.30 -3.35
C LEU A 20 7.07 3.78 -3.04
N PHE A 21 5.81 4.20 -3.03
CA PHE A 21 5.44 5.55 -2.61
C PHE A 21 5.72 5.79 -1.12
N ALA A 22 5.45 4.84 -0.24
CA ALA A 22 5.80 4.92 1.17
C ALA A 22 7.34 5.04 1.39
N VAL A 23 8.14 4.31 0.61
CA VAL A 23 9.61 4.44 0.60
C VAL A 23 10.01 5.85 0.14
N PHE A 24 9.38 6.38 -0.91
CA PHE A 24 9.62 7.75 -1.35
C PHE A 24 9.28 8.78 -0.27
N MET A 25 8.13 8.65 0.42
CA MET A 25 7.75 9.53 1.52
C MET A 25 8.75 9.46 2.69
N THR A 26 9.24 8.26 3.02
CA THR A 26 10.29 8.08 4.03
C THR A 26 11.57 8.82 3.63
N LYS A 27 11.99 8.70 2.37
CA LYS A 27 13.18 9.42 1.87
C LYS A 27 13.06 10.93 1.89
N GLN A 28 11.84 11.46 1.69
CA GLN A 28 11.55 12.90 1.77
C GLN A 28 11.36 13.41 3.21
N SER A 29 11.30 12.52 4.19
CA SER A 29 11.08 12.88 5.59
C SER A 29 12.38 13.35 6.23
N ILE A 30 12.43 14.63 6.59
CA ILE A 30 13.58 15.26 7.24
C ILE A 30 13.36 15.25 8.76
N GLN A 31 12.12 15.45 9.20
CA GLN A 31 11.76 15.49 10.60
C GLN A 31 11.51 14.08 11.16
N TYR A 32 12.02 13.81 12.36
CA TYR A 32 11.79 12.52 13.05
C TYR A 32 10.29 12.19 13.19
N ALA A 33 9.47 13.21 13.51
CA ALA A 33 8.03 13.05 13.61
C ALA A 33 7.38 12.65 12.28
N ALA A 34 7.84 13.18 11.14
CA ALA A 34 7.35 12.79 9.81
C ALA A 34 7.68 11.32 9.53
N THR A 35 8.91 10.90 9.82
CA THR A 35 9.35 9.50 9.69
C THR A 35 8.51 8.55 10.53
N LEU A 36 8.18 8.92 11.78
CA LEU A 36 7.30 8.11 12.64
C LEU A 36 5.90 7.95 12.04
N VAL A 37 5.33 9.01 11.46
CA VAL A 37 4.01 8.94 10.80
C VAL A 37 4.07 7.99 9.61
N VAL A 38 5.07 8.13 8.72
CA VAL A 38 5.21 7.25 7.54
C VAL A 38 5.42 5.81 7.98
N MET A 39 6.24 5.56 9.00
CA MET A 39 6.49 4.23 9.53
C MET A 39 5.22 3.60 10.12
N GLY A 40 4.46 4.36 10.91
CA GLY A 40 3.21 3.88 11.52
C GLY A 40 2.17 3.51 10.47
N VAL A 41 1.94 4.40 9.49
CA VAL A 41 1.01 4.14 8.38
C VAL A 41 1.47 2.93 7.57
N SER A 42 2.76 2.87 7.19
CA SER A 42 3.29 1.75 6.41
C SER A 42 3.14 0.41 7.12
N SER A 43 3.33 0.39 8.44
CA SER A 43 3.18 -0.82 9.26
C SER A 43 1.73 -1.31 9.27
N ILE A 44 0.77 -0.41 9.45
CA ILE A 44 -0.66 -0.73 9.41
C ILE A 44 -1.05 -1.27 8.04
N LEU A 45 -0.60 -0.62 6.96
CA LEU A 45 -0.93 -1.04 5.59
C LEU A 45 -0.32 -2.38 5.22
N ALA A 46 0.91 -2.67 5.66
CA ALA A 46 1.57 -3.95 5.40
C ALA A 46 0.91 -5.09 6.18
N ILE A 47 0.72 -4.92 7.49
CA ILE A 47 0.11 -5.95 8.35
C ILE A 47 -1.35 -6.17 7.95
N GLY A 48 -2.12 -5.09 7.77
CA GLY A 48 -3.51 -5.15 7.34
C GLY A 48 -3.65 -5.76 5.94
N GLY A 49 -2.76 -5.42 5.01
CA GLY A 49 -2.73 -6.02 3.68
C GLY A 49 -2.49 -7.53 3.71
N ILE A 50 -1.51 -7.99 4.49
CA ILE A 50 -1.25 -9.43 4.68
C ILE A 50 -2.48 -10.13 5.29
N PHE A 51 -3.07 -9.54 6.32
CA PHE A 51 -4.27 -10.10 6.95
C PHE A 51 -5.43 -10.26 5.95
N LEU A 52 -5.72 -9.22 5.16
CA LEU A 52 -6.80 -9.26 4.16
C LEU A 52 -6.51 -10.25 3.02
N LEU A 53 -5.23 -10.42 2.64
CA LEU A 53 -4.85 -11.44 1.66
C LEU A 53 -5.06 -12.86 2.22
N ILE A 54 -4.67 -13.10 3.48
CA ILE A 54 -4.91 -14.39 4.14
C ILE A 54 -6.41 -14.68 4.23
N ASP A 55 -7.19 -13.68 4.65
CA ASP A 55 -8.64 -13.81 4.77
C ASP A 55 -9.29 -14.20 3.44
N ALA A 56 -8.96 -13.48 2.36
CA ALA A 56 -9.50 -13.75 1.03
C ALA A 56 -9.06 -15.09 0.43
N MET A 57 -7.83 -15.53 0.73
CA MET A 57 -7.28 -16.77 0.17
C MET A 57 -7.65 -18.02 0.96
N TYR A 58 -7.95 -17.91 2.26
CA TYR A 58 -8.05 -19.08 3.14
C TYR A 58 -9.27 -19.09 4.07
N ILE A 59 -9.87 -17.94 4.37
CA ILE A 59 -10.96 -17.84 5.37
C ILE A 59 -12.31 -17.65 4.68
N HIS A 60 -12.44 -16.60 3.86
CA HIS A 60 -13.66 -16.24 3.14
C HIS A 60 -13.47 -16.42 1.63
N LEU A 61 -13.41 -17.68 1.22
CA LEU A 61 -13.28 -18.09 -0.18
C LEU A 61 -14.60 -17.86 -0.93
N ASP A 62 -14.71 -16.71 -1.60
CA ASP A 62 -15.80 -16.44 -2.54
C ASP A 62 -15.26 -16.16 -3.96
N ALA A 63 -16.16 -16.08 -4.94
CA ALA A 63 -15.81 -15.80 -6.34
C ALA A 63 -15.26 -14.37 -6.55
N GLN A 64 -15.48 -13.46 -5.60
CA GLN A 64 -15.02 -12.07 -5.60
C GLN A 64 -13.69 -11.87 -4.86
N SER A 65 -13.16 -12.88 -4.18
CA SER A 65 -11.90 -12.84 -3.43
C SER A 65 -10.73 -12.37 -4.30
N ALA A 66 -10.74 -12.63 -5.60
CA ALA A 66 -9.73 -12.12 -6.53
C ALA A 66 -9.69 -10.58 -6.65
N LEU A 67 -10.77 -9.86 -6.33
CA LEU A 67 -10.82 -8.40 -6.36
C LEU A 67 -9.90 -7.76 -5.32
N VAL A 68 -9.49 -8.50 -4.27
CA VAL A 68 -8.59 -7.97 -3.24
C VAL A 68 -7.25 -7.52 -3.81
N PHE A 69 -6.77 -8.14 -4.89
CA PHE A 69 -5.55 -7.72 -5.59
C PHE A 69 -5.66 -6.34 -6.25
N VAL A 70 -6.88 -5.83 -6.46
CA VAL A 70 -7.15 -4.49 -6.98
C VAL A 70 -7.50 -3.54 -5.84
N VAL A 71 -8.39 -3.98 -4.96
CA VAL A 71 -9.02 -3.16 -3.92
C VAL A 71 -8.06 -2.84 -2.78
N ILE A 72 -7.23 -3.79 -2.34
CA ILE A 72 -6.26 -3.55 -1.26
C ILE A 72 -5.26 -2.47 -1.67
N PRO A 73 -4.56 -2.55 -2.83
CA PRO A 73 -3.62 -1.50 -3.21
C PRO A 73 -4.31 -0.15 -3.46
N MET A 74 -5.56 -0.14 -3.92
CA MET A 74 -6.35 1.09 -4.06
C MET A 74 -6.56 1.80 -2.71
N TYR A 75 -6.98 1.07 -1.67
CA TYR A 75 -7.13 1.65 -0.34
C TYR A 75 -5.79 2.08 0.26
N GLN A 76 -4.73 1.31 0.04
CA GLN A 76 -3.38 1.69 0.47
C GLN A 76 -2.94 3.01 -0.16
N TRP A 77 -3.21 3.22 -1.45
CA TRP A 77 -2.96 4.49 -2.13
C TRP A 77 -3.74 5.64 -1.52
N ILE A 78 -5.05 5.48 -1.31
CA ILE A 78 -5.90 6.53 -0.72
C ILE A 78 -5.36 6.94 0.65
N ILE A 79 -5.03 5.96 1.51
CA ILE A 79 -4.51 6.21 2.85
C ILE A 79 -3.16 6.92 2.78
N LEU A 80 -2.25 6.49 1.90
CA LEU A 80 -0.93 7.13 1.75
C LEU A 80 -1.02 8.56 1.20
N LEU A 81 -1.93 8.81 0.26
CA LEU A 81 -2.16 10.17 -0.26
C LEU A 81 -2.70 11.10 0.83
N ILE A 82 -3.59 10.61 1.69
CA ILE A 82 -4.08 11.36 2.85
C ILE A 82 -2.92 11.59 3.85
N ALA A 83 -2.12 10.55 4.12
CA ALA A 83 -0.97 10.65 5.04
C ALA A 83 0.16 11.55 4.51
N ALA A 84 0.26 11.76 3.19
CA ALA A 84 1.23 12.65 2.60
C ALA A 84 1.01 14.12 3.02
N LEU A 85 -0.24 14.52 3.26
CA LEU A 85 -0.57 15.89 3.70
C LEU A 85 0.07 16.25 5.07
N PRO A 86 -0.19 15.53 6.17
CA PRO A 86 0.44 15.84 7.45
C PRO A 86 1.97 15.70 7.39
N VAL A 87 2.49 14.71 6.66
CA VAL A 87 3.95 14.53 6.47
C VAL A 87 4.57 15.77 5.80
N TYR A 88 3.94 16.31 4.76
CA TYR A 88 4.39 17.52 4.09
C TYR A 88 4.41 18.73 5.05
N PHE A 89 3.35 18.94 5.82
CA PHE A 89 3.29 20.06 6.76
C PHE A 89 4.28 19.93 7.93
N ILE A 90 4.55 18.72 8.39
CA ILE A 90 5.56 18.46 9.42
C ILE A 90 6.96 18.78 8.88
N ASN A 91 7.28 18.33 7.67
CA ASN A 91 8.61 18.58 7.05
C ASN A 91 8.87 20.05 6.71
N LYS A 92 7.83 20.88 6.57
CA LYS A 92 7.97 22.32 6.32
C LYS A 92 8.36 23.12 7.58
N LYS A 93 8.15 22.54 8.77
CA LYS A 93 8.55 23.14 10.04
C LYS A 93 10.03 22.88 10.33
#